data_AF-A0A7W9L9S7-F1
#
_entry.id   AF-A0A7W9L9S7-F1
#
_cell.length_a   1.000
_cell.length_b   1.000
_cell.length_c   1.000
_cell.angle_alpha   90.00
_cell.angle_beta   90.00
_cell.angle_gamma   90.00
#
_symmetry.space_group_name_H-M   'P 1'
#
loop_
_entity.id
_entity.type
_entity.pdbx_description
1 polymer ?
#
loop_
_entity_poly.entity_id
_entity_poly.type
_entity_poly.pdbx_seq_one_letter_code
_entity_poly.pdbx_strand_id
1 'polypeptide(L)'
;MITMGCGDACPIFPGKRYEDWVLDDPAGQGVEAVRPIRDAIEARVRALIADLTWARFDASKLPDHRHVALGSLDGTPGGVDAPRHAPTSWLRA
;
A
#
# COMPACT_ATOMS: atom_id res chain seq x y z
N MET A 1 -12.38 5.69 -3.37
CA MET A 1 -11.41 6.73 -3.00
C MET A 1 -11.52 6.89 -1.51
N ILE A 2 -10.39 6.79 -0.82
CA ILE A 2 -10.30 7.13 0.60
C ILE A 2 -9.60 8.50 0.67
N THR A 3 -10.16 9.46 1.39
CA THR A 3 -9.52 10.75 1.69
C THR A 3 -9.26 10.86 3.18
N MET A 4 -8.24 11.65 3.55
CA MET A 4 -7.91 11.96 4.95
C MET A 4 -7.85 13.49 5.10
N GLY A 5 -8.85 14.20 4.55
CA GLY A 5 -8.94 15.66 4.65
C GLY A 5 -8.08 16.48 3.67
N CYS A 6 -7.89 16.04 2.43
CA CYS A 6 -7.02 16.78 1.49
C CYS A 6 -7.56 18.15 1.03
N GLY A 7 -8.79 18.55 1.40
CA GLY A 7 -9.39 19.85 1.08
C GLY A 7 -9.69 20.09 -0.42
N ASP A 8 -9.05 19.35 -1.32
CA ASP A 8 -9.19 19.48 -2.76
C ASP A 8 -10.40 18.70 -3.30
N ALA A 9 -11.11 19.33 -4.23
CA ALA A 9 -12.24 18.73 -4.92
C ALA A 9 -11.75 17.68 -5.93
N CYS A 10 -11.59 16.44 -5.48
CA CYS A 10 -11.39 15.31 -6.38
C CYS A 10 -12.64 15.05 -7.24
N PRO A 11 -12.51 14.77 -8.56
CA PRO A 11 -13.64 14.43 -9.42
C PRO A 11 -14.45 13.23 -8.89
N ILE A 12 -15.77 13.35 -8.89
CA ILE A 12 -16.68 12.27 -8.48
C ILE A 12 -16.97 11.36 -9.67
N PHE A 13 -16.68 10.07 -9.50
CA PHE A 13 -16.89 9.00 -10.46
C PHE A 13 -18.07 8.12 -10.01
N PRO A 14 -19.11 7.96 -10.85
CA PRO A 14 -20.28 7.15 -10.50
C PRO A 14 -19.89 5.67 -10.28
N GLY A 15 -20.56 5.03 -9.33
CA GLY A 15 -20.33 3.63 -8.97
C GLY A 15 -19.04 3.34 -8.19
N LYS A 16 -18.31 4.38 -7.76
CA LYS A 16 -17.16 4.24 -6.87
C LYS A 16 -17.58 4.53 -5.42
N ARG A 17 -16.98 3.79 -4.49
CA ARG A 17 -17.11 4.05 -3.04
C ARG A 17 -16.17 5.18 -2.65
N TYR A 18 -16.68 6.15 -1.91
CA TYR A 18 -15.95 7.28 -1.36
C TYR A 18 -16.03 7.20 0.15
N GLU A 19 -14.90 7.33 0.83
CA GLU A 19 -14.84 7.43 2.28
C GLU A 19 -13.91 8.58 2.65
N ASP A 20 -14.31 9.35 3.66
CA ASP A 20 -13.48 10.36 4.27
C ASP A 20 -13.16 9.93 5.70
N TRP A 21 -11.87 9.78 5.99
CA TRP A 21 -11.39 9.37 7.31
C TRP A 21 -10.89 10.62 8.03
N VAL A 22 -11.70 11.10 8.97
CA VAL A 22 -11.32 12.21 9.84
C VAL A 22 -10.23 11.74 10.81
N LEU A 23 -9.03 12.31 10.65
CA LEU A 23 -7.82 12.02 11.42
C LEU A 23 -7.09 13.34 11.68
N ASP A 24 -6.35 13.41 12.78
CA ASP A 24 -5.50 14.56 13.07
C ASP A 24 -4.33 14.63 12.07
N ASP A 25 -3.89 15.86 11.73
CA ASP A 25 -2.77 16.07 10.81
C ASP A 25 -1.43 15.79 11.52
N PRO A 26 -0.65 14.77 11.09
CA PRO A 26 0.63 14.45 11.70
C PRO A 26 1.73 15.49 11.39
N ALA A 27 1.51 16.44 10.48
CA ALA A 27 2.52 17.41 10.08
C ALA A 27 3.02 18.25 11.26
N GLY A 28 4.34 18.33 11.41
CA GLY A 28 4.99 19.09 12.48
C GLY A 28 4.90 18.45 13.88
N GLN A 29 4.28 17.28 14.03
CA GLN A 29 4.17 16.59 15.31
C GLN A 29 5.35 15.65 15.57
N GLY A 30 5.63 15.39 16.85
CA GLY A 30 6.63 14.40 17.27
C GLY A 30 6.14 12.96 17.10
N VAL A 31 7.07 11.99 17.05
CA VAL A 31 6.77 10.58 16.77
C VAL A 31 5.70 9.98 17.70
N GLU A 32 5.69 10.36 18.97
CA GLU A 32 4.72 9.85 19.95
C GLU A 32 3.28 10.30 19.66
N ALA A 33 3.10 11.46 19.04
CA ALA A 33 1.78 11.93 18.60
C ALA A 33 1.38 11.34 17.24
N VAL A 34 2.36 11.01 16.39
CA VAL A 34 2.10 10.39 15.07
C VAL A 34 1.72 8.91 15.17
N ARG A 35 2.30 8.16 16.12
CA ARG A 35 2.01 6.72 16.34
C ARG A 35 0.50 6.41 16.43
N PRO A 36 -0.30 7.08 17.28
CA PRO A 36 -1.73 6.78 17.37
C PRO A 36 -2.49 7.11 16.07
N ILE A 37 -2.08 8.14 15.32
CA ILE A 37 -2.68 8.48 14.01
C ILE A 37 -2.42 7.34 13.02
N ARG A 38 -1.19 6.85 12.95
CA ARG A 38 -0.82 5.69 12.11
C ARG A 38 -1.60 4.45 12.50
N ASP A 39 -1.72 4.16 13.79
CA ASP A 39 -2.40 2.96 14.28
C ASP A 39 -3.91 3.01 13.96
N ALA A 40 -4.49 4.20 14.00
CA ALA A 40 -5.87 4.45 13.57
C ALA A 40 -6.06 4.22 12.06
N ILE A 41 -5.09 4.59 11.23
CA ILE A 41 -5.08 4.29 9.79
C ILE A 41 -4.95 2.77 9.58
N GLU A 42 -4.03 2.11 10.28
CA GLU A 42 -3.81 0.67 10.16
C GLU A 42 -5.09 -0.12 10.44
N ALA A 43 -5.79 0.19 11.52
CA ALA A 43 -7.05 -0.48 11.87
C ALA A 43 -8.10 -0.34 10.76
N ARG A 44 -8.24 0.86 10.18
CA ARG A 44 -9.20 1.12 9.08
C ARG A 44 -8.81 0.39 7.80
N VAL A 45 -7.54 0.38 7.44
CA VAL A 45 -7.03 -0.36 6.27
C VAL A 45 -7.28 -1.87 6.43
N ARG A 46 -7.01 -2.43 7.61
CA ARG A 46 -7.28 -3.85 7.89
C ARG A 46 -8.76 -4.19 7.73
N ALA A 47 -9.64 -3.35 8.27
CA ALA A 47 -11.09 -3.52 8.09
C ALA A 47 -11.51 -3.43 6.62
N LEU A 48 -10.95 -2.46 5.87
CA LEU A 48 -11.22 -2.31 4.44
C LEU A 48 -10.76 -3.53 3.64
N ILE A 49 -9.58 -4.06 3.91
CA ILE A 49 -9.09 -5.28 3.24
C ILE A 49 -10.01 -6.47 3.52
N ALA A 50 -10.50 -6.61 4.75
CA ALA A 50 -11.44 -7.67 5.10
C ALA A 50 -12.80 -7.53 4.38
N ASP A 51 -13.27 -6.29 4.16
CA ASP A 51 -14.49 -5.99 3.41
C ASP A 51 -14.33 -6.24 1.90
N LEU A 52 -13.11 -6.00 1.37
CA LEU A 52 -12.79 -6.20 -0.03
C LEU A 52 -12.64 -7.70 -0.36
N THR A 53 -13.77 -8.35 -0.65
CA THR A 53 -13.76 -9.70 -1.21
C THR A 53 -13.10 -9.70 -2.60
N TRP A 54 -12.16 -10.62 -2.84
CA TRP A 54 -11.50 -10.80 -4.14
C TRP A 54 -12.50 -11.11 -5.27
N ALA A 55 -13.75 -11.49 -4.96
CA ALA A 55 -14.84 -11.66 -5.93
C ALA A 55 -15.23 -10.37 -6.67
N ARG A 56 -14.94 -9.19 -6.11
CA ARG A 56 -15.12 -7.90 -6.80
C ARG A 56 -13.94 -7.54 -7.69
N PHE A 57 -12.83 -8.29 -7.58
CA PHE A 57 -11.69 -8.20 -8.48
C PHE A 57 -12.05 -8.99 -9.74
N ASP A 58 -12.61 -8.30 -10.74
CA ASP A 58 -12.89 -8.88 -12.04
C ASP A 58 -11.55 -9.21 -12.74
N ALA A 59 -11.10 -10.46 -12.58
CA ALA A 59 -9.86 -10.95 -13.16
C ALA A 59 -9.84 -10.83 -14.70
N SER A 60 -10.99 -10.70 -15.35
CA SER A 60 -11.07 -10.45 -16.80
C SER A 60 -10.62 -9.04 -17.20
N LYS A 61 -10.49 -8.11 -16.25
CA LYS A 61 -10.06 -6.71 -16.47
C LYS A 61 -8.58 -6.48 -16.23
N LEU A 62 -7.85 -7.46 -15.70
CA LEU A 62 -6.41 -7.34 -15.49
C LEU A 62 -5.71 -7.44 -16.86
N PRO A 63 -4.91 -6.44 -17.27
CA PRO A 63 -4.04 -6.61 -18.42
C PRO A 63 -3.05 -7.76 -18.14
N ASP A 64 -2.55 -8.42 -19.18
CA ASP A 64 -1.54 -9.49 -19.10
C ASP A 64 -0.18 -8.93 -18.65
N HIS A 65 -0.12 -8.38 -17.44
CA HIS A 65 1.12 -8.07 -16.75
C HIS A 65 1.48 -9.30 -15.94
N ARG A 66 2.66 -9.86 -16.24
CA ARG A 66 3.22 -11.07 -15.62
C ARG A 66 2.86 -11.16 -14.14
N HIS A 67 2.08 -12.19 -13.81
CA HIS A 67 1.93 -12.65 -12.44
C HIS A 67 3.33 -12.91 -11.87
N VAL A 68 3.79 -12.06 -10.95
CA VAL A 68 4.83 -12.48 -10.00
C VAL A 68 4.13 -13.51 -9.12
N ALA A 69 4.36 -14.79 -9.40
CA ALA A 69 3.99 -15.84 -8.48
C ALA A 69 4.62 -15.48 -7.13
N LEU A 70 3.79 -15.20 -6.12
CA LEU A 70 4.23 -15.26 -4.73
C LEU A 70 4.78 -16.68 -4.56
N GLY A 71 6.11 -16.81 -4.64
CA GLY A 71 6.78 -18.09 -4.47
C GLY A 71 6.32 -18.71 -3.17
N SER A 72 6.10 -20.03 -3.21
CA SER A 72 5.77 -20.82 -2.03
C SER A 72 6.71 -20.44 -0.89
N LEU A 73 6.16 -20.12 0.28
CA LEU A 73 6.93 -19.83 1.50
C LEU A 73 7.54 -21.11 2.10
N ASP A 74 7.76 -22.16 1.30
CA ASP A 74 8.47 -23.36 1.69
C ASP A 74 9.97 -23.06 1.58
N GLY A 75 10.50 -22.47 2.65
CA GLY A 75 11.85 -21.91 2.76
C GLY A 75 12.99 -22.83 2.36
N THR A 76 13.22 -22.96 1.06
CA THR A 76 14.40 -23.58 0.47
C THR A 76 15.31 -22.46 -0.04
N PRO A 77 16.57 -22.33 0.43
CA PRO A 77 17.44 -21.24 0.01
C PRO A 77 17.98 -21.52 -1.40
N GLY A 78 17.23 -21.12 -2.42
CA GLY A 78 17.65 -21.08 -3.81
C GLY A 78 18.23 -19.69 -4.15
N GLY A 79 19.44 -19.66 -4.69
CA GLY A 79 20.30 -18.49 -4.84
C GLY A 79 19.65 -17.25 -5.45
N VAL A 80 19.95 -16.10 -4.83
CA VAL A 80 19.66 -14.78 -5.39
C VAL A 80 20.62 -14.51 -6.55
N ASP A 81 20.07 -14.41 -7.75
CA ASP A 81 20.76 -13.84 -8.90
C ASP A 81 21.25 -12.43 -8.55
N ALA A 82 22.56 -12.22 -8.67
CA ALA A 82 23.20 -10.95 -8.45
C ALA A 82 22.69 -9.89 -9.46
N PRO A 83 22.42 -8.64 -9.04
CA PRO A 83 22.11 -7.57 -9.97
C PRO A 83 23.35 -7.24 -10.83
N ARG A 84 23.23 -7.45 -12.15
CA ARG A 84 24.20 -6.93 -13.12
C ARG A 84 24.14 -5.41 -13.09
N HIS A 85 25.29 -4.80 -12.76
CA HIS A 85 25.61 -3.37 -12.80
C HIS A 85 25.12 -2.52 -11.62
N ALA A 86 25.89 -2.56 -10.53
CA ALA A 86 26.10 -1.40 -9.66
C ALA A 86 27.62 -1.12 -9.58
N PRO A 87 28.11 0.10 -9.86
CA PRO A 87 29.52 0.43 -9.71
C PRO A 87 29.94 0.36 -8.23
N THR A 88 31.02 -0.37 -7.96
CA THR A 88 31.53 -0.77 -6.64
C THR A 88 32.18 0.35 -5.82
N SER A 89 31.65 1.57 -5.84
CA SER A 89 32.25 2.72 -5.12
C SER A 89 31.51 3.15 -3.85
N TRP A 90 30.37 2.55 -3.49
CA TRP A 90 29.55 3.00 -2.34
C TRP A 90 29.74 2.21 -1.04
N LEU A 91 30.76 1.33 -0.94
CA LEU A 91 31.10 0.59 0.29
C LEU A 91 32.53 0.87 0.78
N ARG A 92 32.90 2.16 0.84
CA ARG A 92 34.02 2.68 1.67
C ARG A 92 33.96 4.22 1.73
N ALA A 93 33.23 4.76 2.69
CA ALA A 93 33.46 6.02 3.41
C ALA A 93 32.35 6.17 4.46
#